data_AF-A0A0F9GU85-F1
#
_entry.id   AF-A0A0F9GU85-F1
#
_cell.length_a   1.000
_cell.length_b   1.000
_cell.length_c   1.000
_cell.angle_alpha   90.00
_cell.angle_beta   90.00
_cell.angle_gamma   90.00
#
_symmetry.space_group_name_H-M   'P 1'
#
loop_
_entity.id
_entity.type
_entity.pdbx_description
1 polymer ?
#
loop_
_entity_poly.entity_id
_entity_poly.type
_entity_poly.pdbx_seq_one_letter_code
_entity_poly.pdbx_strand_id
1 'polypeptide(L)' 'MIAWQIFVNPVEMGSGHIWLVLPLCGMLAAIYKTIRVRHLRQLPLAILSLWAYLLVGLIVLGVAFYLLLEYVA' A
#
# COMPACT_ATOMS: atom_id res chain seq x y z
N MET A 1 -4.86 -14.92 -21.55
CA MET A 1 -3.40 -15.18 -21.44
C MET A 1 -2.61 -13.86 -21.32
N ILE A 2 -2.91 -13.02 -20.33
CA ILE A 2 -2.28 -11.69 -20.18
C ILE A 2 -1.53 -11.57 -18.85
N ALA A 3 -1.91 -12.34 -17.83
CA ALA A 3 -1.34 -12.23 -16.48
C ALA A 3 0.16 -12.56 -16.40
N TRP A 4 0.68 -13.46 -17.25
CA TRP A 4 2.10 -13.83 -17.22
C TRP A 4 3.03 -12.70 -17.70
N GLN A 5 2.55 -11.81 -18.58
CA GLN A 5 3.35 -10.74 -19.16
C GLN A 5 3.85 -9.73 -18.10
N ILE A 6 3.14 -9.57 -16.98
CA ILE A 6 3.50 -8.66 -15.89
C ILE A 6 4.80 -9.10 -15.19
N PHE A 7 5.08 -10.41 -15.18
CA PHE A 7 6.31 -10.95 -14.58
C PHE A 7 7.49 -10.94 -15.55
N VAL A 8 7.24 -10.90 -16.86
CA VAL A 8 8.27 -10.87 -17.90
C VAL A 8 8.64 -9.43 -18.31
N ASN A 9 7.65 -8.54 -18.36
CA ASN A 9 7.81 -7.11 -18.58
C ASN A 9 7.31 -6.39 -17.33
N PRO A 10 8.19 -6.12 -16.35
CA PRO A 10 7.78 -5.42 -15.13
C PRO A 10 7.22 -4.05 -15.52
N VAL A 11 6.03 -3.75 -14.99
CA VAL A 11 5.47 -2.41 -15.13
C VAL A 11 6.29 -1.48 -14.26
N GLU A 12 7.16 -0.69 -14.88
CA GLU A 12 7.97 0.29 -14.17
C GLU A 12 7.09 1.45 -13.69
N MET A 13 6.97 1.57 -12.37
CA MET A 13 6.19 2.63 -11.76
C MET A 13 7.10 3.84 -11.57
N GLY A 14 7.11 4.75 -12.55
CA GLY A 14 7.89 5.99 -12.47
C GLY A 14 7.46 6.88 -11.29
N SER A 15 8.36 7.71 -10.76
CA SER A 15 8.18 8.48 -9.51
C SER A 15 6.89 9.31 -9.43
N GLY A 16 6.32 9.74 -10.56
CA GLY A 16 5.04 10.45 -10.62
C GLY A 16 3.80 9.62 -10.25
N HIS A 17 3.91 8.28 -10.26
CA HIS A 17 2.79 7.38 -9.98
C HIS A 17 2.62 7.08 -8.48
N ILE A 18 3.58 7.45 -7.62
CA ILE A 18 3.49 7.30 -6.16
C ILE A 18 2.31 8.10 -5.60
N TRP A 19 1.97 9.22 -6.25
CA TRP A 19 0.80 10.04 -5.88
C TRP A 19 -0.52 9.28 -5.98
N LEU A 20 -0.62 8.24 -6.82
CA LEU A 20 -1.81 7.39 -6.94
C LEU A 20 -1.92 6.36 -5.80
N VAL A 21 -0.81 6.00 -5.16
CA VAL A 21 -0.78 5.03 -4.06
C VAL A 21 -1.40 5.60 -2.79
N LEU A 22 -1.11 6.88 -2.49
CA LEU A 22 -1.64 7.60 -1.33
C LEU A 22 -3.20 7.58 -1.24
N PRO A 23 -3.96 8.00 -2.27
CA PRO A 23 -5.42 7.97 -2.22
C PRO A 23 -5.99 6.55 -2.23
N LEU A 24 -5.33 5.59 -2.89
CA LEU A 24 -5.74 4.18 -2.86
C LEU A 24 -5.61 3.57 -1.46
N CYS A 25 -4.49 3.81 -0.78
CA CYS A 25 -4.34 3.43 0.63
C CYS A 25 -5.39 4.13 1.50
N GLY A 26 -5.73 5.39 1.18
CA GLY A 26 -6.76 6.18 1.89
C GLY A 26 -8.13 5.53 1.82
N MET A 27 -8.53 5.12 0.61
CA MET A 27 -9.77 4.41 0.37
C MET A 27 -9.81 3.06 1.08
N LEU A 28 -8.71 2.30 1.06
CA LEU A 28 -8.59 1.04 1.79
C LEU A 28 -8.73 1.22 3.30
N ALA A 29 -8.05 2.22 3.88
CA ALA A 29 -8.16 2.55 5.30
C ALA A 29 -9.58 2.95 5.69
N ALA A 30 -10.25 3.74 4.84
CA ALA A 30 -11.65 4.12 5.03
C ALA A 30 -12.56 2.89 5.03
N ILE A 31 -12.52 2.05 3.99
CA ILE A 31 -13.36 0.85 3.86
C ILE A 31 -13.10 -0.14 4.99
N TYR A 32 -11.83 -0.42 5.29
CA TYR A 32 -11.48 -1.41 6.31
C TYR A 32 -11.96 -0.97 7.69
N LYS A 33 -11.85 0.33 7.99
CA LYS A 33 -12.24 0.86 9.29
C LYS A 33 -13.75 1.08 9.40
N THR A 34 -14.44 1.45 8.32
CA THR A 34 -15.91 1.59 8.33
C THR A 34 -16.60 0.25 8.59
N ILE A 35 -16.04 -0.87 8.11
CA ILE A 35 -16.60 -2.22 8.38
C ILE A 35 -16.35 -2.66 9.83
N ARG A 36 -15.28 -2.21 10.48
CA ARG A 36 -14.82 -2.70 11.80
C ARG A 36 -15.09 -1.79 12.99
N VAL A 37 -15.67 -0.60 12.84
CA VAL A 37 -15.82 0.36 13.95
C VAL A 37 -17.12 0.17 14.73
N ARG A 38 -16.98 0.02 16.05
CA ARG A 38 -18.10 0.04 17.02
C ARG A 38 -18.50 1.44 17.48
N HIS A 39 -17.63 2.45 17.39
CA HIS A 39 -17.85 3.82 17.88
C HIS A 39 -17.46 4.90 16.85
N LEU A 40 -18.47 5.63 16.36
CA LEU A 40 -18.35 6.59 15.24
C LEU A 40 -17.50 7.84 15.52
N ARG A 41 -17.35 8.26 16.79
CA ARG A 41 -16.63 9.52 17.12
C ARG A 41 -15.11 9.43 16.98
N GLN A 42 -14.52 8.23 17.04
CA GLN A 42 -13.07 8.03 16.87
C GLN A 42 -12.68 7.62 15.45
N LEU A 43 -13.68 7.52 14.56
CA LEU A 43 -13.55 6.99 13.21
C LEU A 43 -12.50 7.73 12.34
N PRO A 44 -12.42 9.09 12.30
CA PRO A 44 -11.46 9.77 11.43
C PRO A 44 -9.99 9.58 11.89
N LEU A 45 -9.72 9.69 13.19
CA LEU A 45 -8.38 9.42 13.75
C LEU A 45 -7.96 7.98 13.52
N ALA A 46 -8.89 7.04 13.68
CA ALA A 46 -8.59 5.64 13.53
C ALA A 46 -8.37 5.24 12.06
N ILE A 47 -9.07 5.88 11.10
CA ILE A 47 -8.78 5.76 9.65
C ILE A 47 -7.37 6.27 9.35
N LEU A 48 -7.00 7.45 9.85
CA LEU A 48 -5.69 8.05 9.62
C LEU A 48 -4.56 7.17 10.19
N SER A 49 -4.76 6.57 11.38
CA SER A 49 -3.82 5.60 11.94
C SER A 49 -3.65 4.37 11.04
N LEU A 50 -4.75 3.84 10.49
CA LEU A 50 -4.71 2.67 9.61
C LEU A 50 -4.01 2.98 8.30
N TRP A 51 -4.25 4.17 7.77
CA TRP A 51 -3.60 4.67 6.57
C TRP A 51 -2.08 4.75 6.74
N ALA A 52 -1.62 5.33 7.85
CA ALA A 52 -0.21 5.36 8.19
C ALA A 52 0.39 3.94 8.34
N TYR A 53 -0.32 3.03 9.01
CA TYR A 53 0.11 1.63 9.12
C TYR A 53 0.27 0.94 7.76
N LEU A 54 -0.67 1.16 6.83
CA LEU A 54 -0.59 0.61 5.47
C LEU A 54 0.61 1.15 4.71
N LEU A 55 0.88 2.45 4.79
CA LEU A 55 2.04 3.07 4.14
C LEU A 55 3.36 2.54 4.70
N VAL A 56 3.47 2.46 6.03
CA VAL A 56 4.67 1.90 6.67
C VAL A 56 4.88 0.45 6.25
N GLY A 57 3.81 -0.36 6.23
CA GLY A 57 3.89 -1.75 5.76
C GLY A 57 4.39 -1.85 4.31
N LEU A 58 3.89 -0.97 3.43
CA LEU A 58 4.31 -0.93 2.03
C LEU A 58 5.80 -0.55 1.88
N ILE A 59 6.26 0.45 2.64
CA ILE A 59 7.66 0.89 2.64
C ILE A 59 8.56 -0.24 3.15
N VAL A 60 8.21 -0.86 4.28
CA VAL A 60 8.96 -1.98 4.85
C VAL A 60 9.07 -3.14 3.86
N LEU A 61 7.97 -3.46 3.18
CA LEU A 61 7.95 -4.54 2.19
C LEU A 61 8.84 -4.20 0.98
N GLY A 62 8.78 -2.95 0.50
CA GLY A 62 9.62 -2.47 -0.60
C GLY A 62 11.11 -2.51 -0.26
N VAL A 63 11.48 -2.03 0.93
CA VAL A 63 12.87 -2.11 1.43
C VAL A 63 13.31 -3.56 1.59
N ALA A 64 12.47 -4.43 2.14
CA ALA A 64 12.79 -5.84 2.30
C ALA A 64 13.06 -6.52 0.95
N PHE A 65 12.23 -6.25 -0.07
CA PHE A 65 12.44 -6.78 -1.41
C PHE A 65 13.67 -6.20 -2.09
N TYR A 66 13.94 -4.90 -1.90
CA TYR A 66 15.15 -4.26 -2.43
C TYR A 66 16.41 -4.91 -1.87
N LEU A 67 16.50 -5.05 -0.54
CA LEU A 67 17.63 -5.73 0.10
C LEU A 67 17.71 -7.19 -0.35
N LEU A 68 16.59 -7.90 -0.44
CA LEU A 68 16.59 -9.28 -0.91
C LEU A 68 17.15 -9.40 -2.33
N LEU A 69 16.78 -8.50 -3.24
CA LEU A 69 17.34 -8.44 -4.60
C LEU A 69 18.84 -8.11 -4.57
N GLU A 70 19.27 -7.15 -3.75
CA GLU A 70 20.67 -6.73 -3.67
C GLU A 70 21.60 -7.81 -3.08
N TYR A 71 21.13 -8.62 -2.13
CA TYR A 71 21.96 -9.63 -1.47
C TYR A 71 21.85 -11.04 -2.09
N VAL A 72 20.78 -11.34 -2.84
CA VAL A 72 20.54 -12.67 -3.42
C VAL A 72 20.87 -12.73 -4.92
N ALA A 73 20.78 -11.61 -5.66
CA ALA A 73 21.13 -11.53 -7.08
C ALA A 73 22.60 -11.14 -7.29
#